data_AF-A0AAW2JP06-F1
#
_entry.id   AF-A0AAW2JP06-F1
#
_cell.length_a   1.000
_cell.length_b   1.000
_cell.length_c   1.000
_cell.angle_alpha   90.00
_cell.angle_beta   90.00
_cell.angle_gamma   90.00
#
_symmetry.space_group_name_H-M   'P 1'
#
loop_
_entity.id
_entity.type
_entity.pdbx_description
1 polymer ?
#
loop_
_entity_poly.entity_id
_entity_poly.type
_entity_poly.pdbx_seq_one_letter_code
_entity_poly.pdbx_strand_id
1 'polypeptide(L)'
;MQSGRVILLLITKVFLMMVRGPSLWMPVDGHISEQIYDRISQWANRILLSEHTLPRDYYSTKKLVNNLGLPVEKIHTCKNGCMLYWKDDIDLEYCKFCGDGRYKPARGRDPHKKKSLYAVLKYLPLTPRLQRLYSSRATAEHMTWHATHQTAEGSMCHPSDAEV
;
A
#
# COMPACT_ATOMS: atom_id res chain seq x y z
N MET A 1 19.94 -44.35 -16.18
CA MET A 1 20.41 -43.36 -15.18
C MET A 1 20.73 -41.98 -15.79
N GLN A 2 19.84 -41.38 -16.61
CA GLN A 2 20.03 -40.02 -17.15
C GLN A 2 18.94 -39.00 -16.77
N SER A 3 17.84 -39.43 -16.13
CA SER A 3 16.72 -38.53 -15.78
C SER A 3 17.00 -37.65 -14.53
N GLY A 4 17.75 -38.16 -13.55
CA GLY A 4 18.00 -37.44 -12.29
C GLY A 4 18.96 -36.24 -12.41
N ARG A 5 19.85 -36.22 -13.40
CA ARG A 5 20.79 -35.11 -13.63
C ARG A 5 20.10 -33.87 -14.23
N VAL A 6 19.04 -34.07 -15.03
CA VAL A 6 18.30 -32.94 -15.63
C VAL A 6 17.46 -32.22 -14.59
N ILE A 7 16.84 -32.95 -13.65
CA ILE A 7 16.03 -32.37 -12.58
C ILE A 7 16.91 -31.60 -11.58
N LEU A 8 18.06 -32.14 -11.20
CA LEU A 8 18.99 -31.43 -10.31
C LEU A 8 19.60 -30.20 -10.98
N LEU A 9 19.84 -30.24 -12.30
CA LEU A 9 20.25 -29.07 -13.09
C LEU A 9 19.15 -28.02 -13.23
N LEU A 10 17.87 -28.41 -13.29
CA LEU A 10 16.73 -27.48 -13.30
C LEU A 10 16.53 -26.83 -11.94
N ILE A 11 16.62 -27.59 -10.84
CA ILE A 11 16.50 -27.05 -9.48
C ILE A 11 17.67 -26.10 -9.19
N THR A 12 18.89 -26.46 -9.57
CA THR A 12 20.05 -25.57 -9.41
C THR A 12 20.00 -24.37 -10.35
N LYS A 13 19.48 -24.47 -11.59
CA LYS A 13 19.27 -23.30 -12.46
C LYS A 13 18.18 -22.36 -11.93
N VAL A 14 17.08 -22.90 -11.41
CA VAL A 14 16.00 -22.09 -10.81
C VAL A 14 16.49 -21.42 -9.53
N PHE A 15 17.25 -22.12 -8.70
CA PHE A 15 17.84 -21.55 -7.49
C PHE A 15 18.92 -20.50 -7.82
N LEU A 16 19.74 -20.71 -8.86
CA LEU A 16 20.72 -19.72 -9.31
C LEU A 16 20.05 -18.48 -9.94
N MET A 17 18.90 -18.64 -10.62
CA MET A 17 18.11 -17.51 -11.12
C MET A 17 17.47 -16.68 -9.99
N MET A 18 17.19 -17.29 -8.82
CA MET A 18 16.71 -16.55 -7.65
C MET A 18 17.82 -15.90 -6.82
N VAL A 19 19.03 -16.48 -6.79
CA VAL A 19 20.14 -16.00 -5.91
C VAL A 19 21.14 -15.09 -6.65
N ARG A 20 21.15 -15.05 -7.99
CA ARG A 20 22.10 -14.23 -8.78
C ARG A 20 21.46 -13.33 -9.85
N GLY A 21 20.16 -13.06 -9.78
CA GLY A 21 19.55 -11.98 -10.55
C GLY A 21 19.60 -10.68 -9.75
N PRO A 22 19.92 -9.52 -10.34
CA PRO A 22 19.72 -8.25 -9.66
C PRO A 22 18.25 -8.22 -9.26
N SER A 23 18.02 -8.24 -7.95
CA SER A 23 16.74 -8.08 -7.30
C SER A 23 15.88 -7.13 -8.14
N LEU A 24 14.81 -7.69 -8.68
CA LEU A 24 13.75 -7.01 -9.40
C LEU A 24 13.08 -6.00 -8.45
N TRP A 25 13.80 -4.94 -8.14
CA TRP A 25 13.21 -3.63 -7.98
C TRP A 25 12.64 -3.34 -9.36
N MET A 26 11.37 -3.66 -9.58
CA MET A 26 10.60 -2.84 -10.51
C MET A 26 10.24 -1.59 -9.71
N PRO A 27 10.97 -0.48 -9.84
CA PRO A 27 10.43 0.81 -9.47
C PRO A 27 9.23 1.04 -10.39
N VAL A 28 8.04 0.63 -9.95
CA VAL A 28 6.81 1.00 -10.66
C VAL A 28 6.48 2.42 -10.20
N ASP A 29 7.30 3.36 -10.64
CA ASP A 29 7.00 4.78 -10.58
C ASP A 29 6.14 5.12 -11.81
N GLY A 30 4.89 4.64 -11.81
CA GLY A 30 3.97 4.82 -12.94
C GLY A 30 2.57 4.26 -12.69
N HIS A 31 1.57 4.84 -13.37
CA HIS A 31 0.22 4.27 -13.43
C HIS A 31 0.25 3.00 -14.31
N ILE A 32 0.07 1.83 -13.72
CA ILE A 32 -0.18 0.58 -14.47
C ILE A 32 -1.64 0.61 -14.96
N SER A 33 -1.86 0.41 -16.26
CA SER A 33 -3.23 0.25 -16.79
C SER A 33 -3.82 -1.09 -16.35
N GLU A 34 -5.14 -1.17 -16.20
CA GLU A 34 -5.83 -2.41 -15.78
C GLU A 34 -5.43 -3.61 -16.66
N GLN A 35 -5.29 -3.38 -17.97
CA GLN A 35 -4.87 -4.40 -18.93
C GLN A 35 -3.46 -4.93 -18.69
N ILE A 36 -2.51 -4.06 -18.32
CA ILE A 36 -1.14 -4.49 -18.02
C ILE A 36 -1.13 -5.29 -16.71
N TYR A 37 -1.91 -4.85 -15.73
CA TYR A 37 -2.08 -5.59 -14.47
C TYR A 37 -2.62 -6.99 -14.71
N ASP A 38 -3.66 -7.13 -15.54
CA ASP A 38 -4.25 -8.43 -15.87
C ASP A 38 -3.24 -9.37 -16.54
N ARG A 39 -2.42 -8.85 -17.45
CA ARG A 39 -1.37 -9.63 -18.11
C ARG A 39 -0.32 -10.14 -17.13
N ILE A 40 0.11 -9.29 -16.19
CA ILE A 40 1.06 -9.67 -15.14
C ILE A 40 0.44 -10.72 -14.22
N SER A 41 -0.81 -10.51 -13.79
CA SER A 41 -1.54 -11.45 -12.93
C SER A 41 -1.70 -12.81 -13.60
N GLN A 42 -2.09 -12.84 -14.88
CA GLN A 42 -2.19 -14.08 -15.65
C GLN A 42 -0.84 -14.78 -15.82
N TRP A 43 0.23 -14.02 -16.08
CA TRP A 43 1.58 -14.57 -16.15
C TRP A 43 2.00 -15.18 -14.80
N ALA A 44 1.75 -14.49 -13.69
CA ALA A 44 2.06 -14.98 -12.35
C ALA A 44 1.30 -16.28 -12.03
N ASN A 45 0.02 -16.34 -12.37
CA ASN A 45 -0.81 -17.53 -12.17
C ASN A 45 -0.31 -18.76 -12.97
N ARG A 46 0.41 -18.57 -14.09
CA ARG A 46 0.97 -19.67 -14.89
C ARG A 46 2.27 -20.22 -14.33
N ILE A 47 3.05 -19.39 -13.64
CA ILE A 47 4.38 -19.77 -13.12
C ILE A 47 4.29 -20.39 -11.74
N LEU A 48 3.32 -19.94 -10.93
CA LEU A 48 3.12 -20.48 -9.60
C LEU A 48 2.53 -21.88 -9.70
N LEU A 49 3.19 -22.85 -9.06
CA LEU A 49 2.75 -24.24 -8.98
C LEU A 49 1.34 -24.32 -8.35
N SER A 50 0.58 -25.32 -8.78
CA SER A 50 -0.84 -25.50 -8.47
C SER A 50 -1.11 -25.55 -6.96
N GLU A 51 -2.21 -24.90 -6.53
CA GLU A 51 -2.63 -24.55 -5.16
C GLU A 51 -2.30 -23.10 -4.71
N HIS A 52 -2.46 -22.09 -5.59
CA HIS A 52 -2.40 -20.68 -5.19
C HIS A 52 -3.74 -19.96 -5.42
N THR A 53 -4.12 -19.08 -4.50
CA THR A 53 -5.39 -18.32 -4.52
C THR A 53 -5.19 -16.88 -5.01
N LEU A 54 -4.30 -16.69 -5.99
CA LEU A 54 -4.08 -15.35 -6.53
C LEU A 54 -5.24 -14.92 -7.44
N PRO A 55 -5.73 -13.68 -7.28
CA PRO A 55 -6.66 -13.10 -8.25
C PRO A 55 -6.05 -13.04 -9.65
N ARG A 56 -6.91 -13.21 -10.67
CA ARG A 56 -6.51 -13.33 -12.08
C ARG A 56 -6.54 -12.00 -12.83
N ASP A 57 -7.28 -11.03 -12.30
CA ASP A 57 -7.54 -9.74 -12.91
C ASP A 57 -7.59 -8.63 -11.86
N TYR A 58 -7.47 -7.39 -12.33
CA TYR A 58 -7.47 -6.18 -11.53
C TYR A 58 -8.74 -6.07 -10.70
N TYR A 59 -9.89 -6.43 -11.28
CA TYR A 59 -11.17 -6.31 -10.61
C TYR A 59 -11.31 -7.27 -9.43
N SER A 60 -10.94 -8.54 -9.57
CA SER A 60 -10.95 -9.50 -8.45
C SER A 60 -9.97 -9.09 -7.36
N THR A 61 -8.76 -8.64 -7.71
CA THR A 61 -7.82 -8.09 -6.73
C THR A 61 -8.43 -6.89 -6.01
N LYS A 62 -8.99 -5.93 -6.75
CA LYS A 62 -9.58 -4.71 -6.19
C LYS A 62 -10.73 -5.05 -5.24
N LYS A 63 -11.59 -6.00 -5.60
CA LYS A 63 -12.68 -6.49 -4.74
C LYS A 63 -12.16 -7.14 -3.47
N LEU A 64 -11.13 -7.98 -3.56
CA LEU A 64 -10.46 -8.58 -2.40
C LEU A 64 -9.86 -7.51 -1.49
N VAL A 65 -9.11 -6.55 -2.04
CA VAL A 65 -8.51 -5.45 -1.28
C VAL A 65 -9.58 -4.58 -0.59
N ASN A 66 -10.69 -4.30 -1.28
CA ASN A 66 -11.81 -3.58 -0.68
C ASN A 66 -12.43 -4.37 0.50
N ASN A 67 -12.58 -5.70 0.37
CA ASN A 67 -13.09 -6.56 1.44
C ASN A 67 -12.15 -6.66 2.64
N LEU A 68 -10.85 -6.39 2.47
CA LEU A 68 -9.88 -6.39 3.57
C LEU A 68 -10.03 -5.19 4.53
N GLY A 69 -11.00 -4.30 4.30
CA GLY A 69 -11.29 -3.19 5.22
C GLY A 69 -10.14 -2.19 5.32
N LEU A 70 -9.40 -1.97 4.23
CA LEU A 70 -8.28 -1.03 4.16
C LEU A 70 -8.69 0.21 3.36
N PRO A 71 -9.55 1.10 3.91
CA PRO A 71 -9.93 2.30 3.21
C PRO A 71 -8.70 3.18 2.94
N VAL A 72 -8.71 3.81 1.78
CA VAL A 72 -7.75 4.84 1.39
C VAL A 72 -8.56 6.10 1.11
N GLU A 73 -8.30 7.12 1.91
CA GLU A 73 -8.93 8.43 1.77
C GLU A 73 -8.04 9.30 0.88
N LYS A 74 -8.65 10.08 0.00
CA LYS A 74 -7.93 11.00 -0.89
C LYS A 74 -8.13 12.41 -0.39
N ILE A 75 -7.05 13.03 0.07
CA ILE A 75 -7.04 14.41 0.57
C ILE A 75 -6.38 15.27 -0.49
N HIS A 76 -7.03 16.36 -0.90
CA HIS A 76 -6.42 17.26 -1.88
C HIS A 76 -5.35 18.09 -1.17
N THR A 77 -4.26 18.38 -1.87
CA THR A 77 -3.17 19.18 -1.30
C THR A 77 -2.82 20.34 -2.21
N CYS A 78 -2.29 21.41 -1.61
CA CYS A 78 -1.66 22.47 -2.38
C CYS A 78 -0.53 21.89 -3.25
N LYS A 79 -0.32 22.46 -4.44
CA LYS A 79 0.77 22.08 -5.35
C LYS A 79 2.13 22.08 -4.67
N ASN A 80 2.38 23.07 -3.81
CA ASN A 80 3.65 23.24 -3.09
C ASN A 80 3.64 22.57 -1.70
N GLY A 81 2.60 21.80 -1.36
CA GLY A 81 2.48 21.13 -0.07
C GLY A 81 2.17 22.04 1.13
N CYS A 82 1.84 23.32 0.91
CA CYS A 82 1.62 24.28 2.00
C CYS A 82 0.42 23.96 2.90
N MET A 83 -0.63 23.33 2.35
CA MET A 83 -1.81 22.95 3.11
C MET A 83 -2.54 21.75 2.52
N LEU A 84 -3.36 21.12 3.37
CA LEU A 84 -4.34 20.10 3.00
C LEU A 84 -5.72 20.75 2.93
N TYR A 85 -6.49 20.45 1.89
CA TYR A 85 -7.90 20.83 1.80
C TYR A 85 -8.74 19.81 2.58
N TRP A 86 -8.81 19.99 3.90
CA TRP A 86 -9.37 19.03 4.85
C TRP A 86 -10.18 19.73 5.94
N LYS A 87 -11.24 19.07 6.45
CA LYS A 87 -12.24 19.63 7.38
C LYS A 87 -12.77 20.99 6.91
N ASP A 88 -12.48 22.06 7.64
CA ASP A 88 -13.01 23.40 7.39
C ASP A 88 -12.50 24.00 6.06
N ASP A 89 -11.43 23.42 5.51
CA ASP A 89 -10.76 23.90 4.30
C ASP A 89 -11.14 23.11 3.04
N ILE A 90 -12.16 22.26 3.11
CA ILE A 90 -12.57 21.39 1.99
C ILE A 90 -13.08 22.19 0.78
N ASP A 91 -13.76 23.31 1.00
CA ASP A 91 -14.41 24.08 -0.07
C ASP A 91 -13.51 25.19 -0.65
N LEU A 92 -12.30 25.35 -0.11
CA LEU A 92 -11.36 26.34 -0.63
C LEU A 92 -10.88 25.94 -2.04
N GLU A 93 -10.89 26.93 -2.94
CA GLU A 93 -10.32 26.80 -4.28
C GLU A 93 -8.88 27.29 -4.36
N TYR A 94 -8.43 28.07 -3.38
CA TYR A 94 -7.11 28.68 -3.32
C TYR A 94 -6.41 28.39 -1.99
N CYS A 95 -5.10 28.23 -2.04
CA CYS A 95 -4.27 28.01 -0.86
C CYS A 95 -4.20 29.27 0.01
N LYS A 96 -4.45 29.14 1.32
CA LYS A 96 -4.35 30.25 2.28
C LYS A 96 -2.93 30.83 2.42
N PHE A 97 -1.90 30.03 2.14
CA PHE A 97 -0.51 30.40 2.38
C PHE A 97 0.21 30.92 1.14
N CYS A 98 0.01 30.30 -0.03
CA CYS A 98 0.69 30.69 -1.27
C CYS A 98 -0.24 31.29 -2.34
N GLY A 99 -1.56 31.30 -2.11
CA GLY A 99 -2.54 31.81 -3.09
C GLY A 99 -2.71 30.93 -4.34
N ASP A 100 -1.96 29.84 -4.49
CA ASP A 100 -2.08 28.96 -5.65
C ASP A 100 -3.44 28.26 -5.70
N GLY A 101 -3.95 28.08 -6.92
CA GLY A 101 -5.18 27.34 -7.16
C GLY A 101 -5.06 25.85 -6.84
N ARG A 102 -6.15 25.27 -6.37
CA ARG A 102 -6.30 23.83 -6.07
C ARG A 102 -6.29 22.95 -7.32
N TYR A 103 -6.84 23.45 -8.42
CA TYR A 103 -7.05 22.71 -9.66
C TYR A 103 -6.11 23.19 -10.76
N LYS A 104 -5.65 22.25 -11.59
CA LYS A 104 -4.95 22.53 -12.83
C LYS A 104 -5.89 23.26 -13.80
N PRO A 105 -5.37 24.20 -14.61
CA PRO A 105 -6.17 24.87 -15.62
C PRO A 105 -6.74 23.85 -16.61
N ALA A 106 -8.01 24.02 -16.97
CA ALA A 106 -8.67 23.15 -17.94
C ALA A 106 -7.97 23.27 -19.30
N ARG A 107 -7.47 22.16 -19.82
CA ARG A 107 -7.01 22.09 -21.22
C ARG A 107 -8.22 21.80 -22.11
N GLY A 108 -8.72 22.81 -22.81
CA GLY A 108 -9.88 22.73 -23.72
C GLY A 108 -11.14 23.40 -23.19
N ARG A 109 -12.07 23.75 -24.11
CA ARG A 109 -13.36 24.41 -23.86
C ARG A 109 -14.50 23.42 -23.59
N ASP A 110 -14.22 22.28 -22.97
CA ASP A 110 -15.27 21.32 -22.59
C ASP A 110 -15.82 21.69 -21.20
N PRO A 111 -17.06 22.19 -21.10
CA PRO A 111 -17.66 22.58 -19.82
C PRO A 111 -17.95 21.37 -18.91
N HIS A 112 -17.96 20.14 -19.43
CA HIS A 112 -18.20 18.92 -18.65
C HIS A 112 -16.92 18.26 -18.15
N LYS A 113 -15.75 18.83 -18.46
CA LYS A 113 -14.47 18.25 -18.06
C LYS A 113 -14.26 18.38 -16.55
N LYS A 114 -14.11 17.23 -15.87
CA LYS A 114 -13.79 17.19 -14.43
C LYS A 114 -12.53 18.01 -14.13
N LYS A 115 -12.61 18.91 -13.14
CA LYS A 115 -11.45 19.69 -12.66
C LYS A 115 -10.34 18.73 -12.22
N SER A 116 -9.15 18.86 -12.81
CA SER A 116 -7.98 18.04 -12.46
C SER A 116 -7.24 18.69 -11.30
N LEU A 117 -6.85 17.93 -10.28
CA LEU A 117 -6.13 18.45 -9.12
C LEU A 117 -4.62 18.56 -9.39
N TYR A 118 -3.95 19.48 -8.71
CA TYR A 118 -2.48 19.52 -8.71
C TYR A 118 -1.86 18.32 -8.00
N ALA A 119 -2.29 18.08 -6.76
CA ALA A 119 -1.74 17.04 -5.90
C ALA A 119 -2.82 16.43 -5.00
N VAL A 120 -2.66 15.13 -4.71
CA VAL A 120 -3.57 14.34 -3.88
C VAL A 120 -2.72 13.47 -2.95
N LEU A 121 -2.91 13.66 -1.64
CA LEU A 121 -2.39 12.80 -0.60
C LEU A 121 -3.34 11.62 -0.41
N LYS A 122 -2.79 10.41 -0.33
CA LYS A 122 -3.54 9.21 0.03
C LYS A 122 -3.38 8.99 1.54
N TYR A 123 -4.42 9.28 2.30
CA TYR A 123 -4.46 9.02 3.73
C TYR A 123 -4.95 7.60 4.00
N LEU A 124 -4.28 6.96 4.97
CA LEU A 124 -4.57 5.62 5.43
C LEU A 124 -5.13 5.75 6.86
N PRO A 125 -6.47 5.76 7.05
CA PRO A 125 -7.10 5.84 8.38
C PRO A 125 -6.50 4.87 9.39
N LEU A 126 -6.01 5.42 10.50
CA LEU A 126 -5.33 4.64 11.53
C LEU A 126 -6.29 3.73 12.28
N THR A 127 -7.47 4.24 12.66
CA THR A 127 -8.45 3.52 13.47
C THR A 127 -8.81 2.13 12.94
N PRO A 128 -9.28 1.94 11.68
CA PRO A 128 -9.62 0.61 11.18
C PRO A 128 -8.39 -0.31 11.07
N ARG A 129 -7.20 0.25 10.86
CA ARG A 129 -5.95 -0.53 10.80
C ARG A 129 -5.54 -1.03 12.18
N LEU A 130 -5.63 -0.18 13.20
CA LEU A 130 -5.38 -0.57 14.58
C LEU A 130 -6.41 -1.61 15.03
N GLN A 131 -7.70 -1.41 14.78
CA GLN A 131 -8.74 -2.41 15.10
C GLN A 131 -8.42 -3.79 14.52
N ARG A 132 -7.91 -3.84 13.28
CA ARG A 132 -7.47 -5.09 12.65
C ARG A 132 -6.23 -5.71 13.30
N LEU A 133 -5.30 -4.91 13.83
CA LEU A 133 -4.17 -5.44 14.62
C LEU A 133 -4.67 -6.06 15.93
N TYR A 134 -5.73 -5.52 16.53
CA TYR A 134 -6.35 -6.10 17.73
C TYR A 134 -7.24 -7.32 17.43
N SER A 135 -7.63 -7.58 16.18
CA SER A 135 -8.54 -8.70 15.86
C SER A 135 -7.87 -10.08 15.86
N SER A 136 -6.54 -10.15 15.78
CA SER A 136 -5.79 -11.40 15.88
C SER A 136 -5.19 -11.53 17.28
N ARG A 137 -5.36 -12.69 17.91
CA ARG A 137 -4.84 -12.95 19.26
C ARG A 137 -3.32 -12.75 19.33
N ALA A 138 -2.58 -13.27 18.35
CA ALA A 138 -1.13 -13.19 18.31
C ALA A 138 -0.63 -11.74 18.27
N THR A 139 -1.30 -10.87 17.52
CA THR A 139 -0.93 -9.44 17.46
C THR A 139 -1.49 -8.65 18.63
N ALA A 140 -2.68 -8.99 19.14
CA ALA A 140 -3.30 -8.33 20.27
C ALA A 140 -2.49 -8.47 21.57
N GLU A 141 -1.85 -9.62 21.79
CA GLU A 141 -0.95 -9.84 22.94
C GLU A 141 0.21 -8.83 22.92
N HIS A 142 0.82 -8.59 21.77
CA HIS A 142 1.86 -7.56 21.62
C HIS A 142 1.31 -6.13 21.76
N MET A 143 0.13 -5.85 21.20
CA MET A 143 -0.49 -4.52 21.25
C MET A 143 -0.95 -4.12 22.66
N THR A 144 -1.24 -5.09 23.54
CA THR A 144 -1.65 -4.87 24.95
C THR A 144 -0.51 -5.00 25.96
N TRP A 145 0.71 -5.25 25.48
CA TRP A 145 1.89 -5.42 26.33
C TRP A 145 2.11 -4.22 27.24
N HIS A 146 1.96 -2.99 26.74
CA HIS A 146 2.13 -1.76 27.53
C HIS A 146 1.22 -1.70 28.77
N ALA A 147 0.03 -2.28 28.72
CA ALA A 147 -0.95 -2.24 29.82
C ALA A 147 -0.86 -3.46 30.76
N THR A 148 -0.29 -4.57 30.29
CA THR A 148 -0.30 -5.86 31.01
C THR A 148 1.09 -6.25 31.53
N HIS A 149 2.15 -5.62 31.01
CA HIS A 149 3.51 -5.90 31.44
C HIS A 149 3.73 -5.40 32.87
N GLN A 150 4.14 -6.32 33.74
CA GLN A 150 4.60 -6.01 35.08
C GLN A 150 6.13 -6.02 35.07
N THR A 151 6.72 -4.91 35.52
CA THR A 151 8.16 -4.80 35.71
C THR A 151 8.53 -5.32 37.09
N ALA A 152 9.53 -6.21 37.17
CA ALA A 152 10.07 -6.67 38.44
C ALA A 152 10.85 -5.54 39.11
N GLU A 153 10.66 -5.37 40.43
CA GLU A 153 11.34 -4.35 41.22
C GLU A 153 12.86 -4.52 41.10
N GLY A 154 13.56 -3.47 40.64
CA GLY A 154 15.02 -3.49 40.44
C GLY A 154 15.52 -3.95 39.06
N SER A 155 14.64 -4.30 38.12
CA SER A 155 15.02 -4.60 36.73
C SER A 155 14.89 -3.36 35.83
N MET A 156 15.91 -3.06 35.03
CA MET A 156 15.78 -2.05 33.97
C MET A 156 14.86 -2.60 32.87
N CYS A 157 13.69 -2.01 32.73
CA CYS A 157 12.73 -2.33 31.69
C CYS A 157 12.58 -1.12 30.75
N HIS A 158 12.21 -1.38 29.49
CA HIS A 158 11.92 -0.30 28.55
C HIS A 158 10.71 0.49 29.08
N PRO A 159 10.81 1.81 29.28
CA PRO A 159 9.71 2.60 29.79
C PRO A 159 8.50 2.43 28.86
N SER A 160 7.39 1.96 29.43
CA SER A 160 6.13 1.76 28.68
C SER A 160 5.42 3.08 28.39
N ASP A 161 5.68 4.09 29.22
CA ASP A 161 5.18 5.45 29.08
C ASP A 161 6.35 6.44 29.17
N ALA A 162 6.47 7.34 28.20
CA ALA A 162 7.18 8.59 28.41
C ALA A 162 6.21 9.57 29.10
N GLU A 163 6.68 10.40 30.03
CA GLU A 163 5.85 11.45 30.62
C GLU A 163 5.22 12.31 29.52
N VAL A 164 3.91 12.50 29.60
CA VAL A 164 3.10 13.33 28.67
C VAL A 164 3.22 14.79 29.05
#